data_AF-A0A8H4A5E3-F1
#
_entry.id   AF-A0A8H4A5E3-F1
#
_cell.length_a   1.000
_cell.length_b   1.000
_cell.length_c   1.000
_cell.angle_alpha   90.00
_cell.angle_beta   90.00
_cell.angle_gamma   90.00
#
_symmetry.space_group_name_H-M   'P 1'
#
loop_
_entity.id
_entity.type
_entity.pdbx_description
1 polymer ?
#
loop_
_entity_poly.entity_id
_entity_poly.type
_entity_poly.pdbx_seq_one_letter_code
_entity_poly.pdbx_strand_id
1 'polypeptide(L)'
;MSFSKITRVFRRTVFPKHFVTPRVQRLRSPRSDLFQLSFSRTYNTAYWKLYEKNERLKRESIEMLDKFKALQKAKQQPPWEPSPKKQRIITQGTATLFAGKSIPIDWDHFDEIVNRGYTFIDKTSLIAEFIECASLVSLVVRPRRFGKTTNLTMLKEFFSIPIYPDNENYRHELFRDTKIAKRSCLLDSHFCKYPVIFLSLKGFDCCDTWLKMETLLCRQFALLYKEHGYINDILNDNEKLRFNKIRSGDFDYADKIISLKSLSKYLTTYHRRRCIFLIDEFDHPLEIAYRYQYYEKACGFFFFFIWITPQGKHLLQLSSIGSMQV
;
A
#
# COMPACT_ATOMS: atom_id res chain seq x y z
N MET A 1 -15.24 -36.70 10.02
CA MET A 1 -15.57 -37.04 8.61
C MET A 1 -16.47 -35.91 8.09
N SER A 2 -16.07 -35.03 7.19
CA SER A 2 -15.58 -35.22 5.80
C SER A 2 -16.69 -35.60 4.81
N PHE A 3 -17.46 -34.59 4.35
CA PHE A 3 -18.14 -34.68 3.05
C PHE A 3 -17.20 -34.20 1.95
N SER A 4 -16.76 -35.14 1.13
CA SER A 4 -15.88 -34.95 -0.02
C SER A 4 -16.06 -36.13 -0.97
N LYS A 5 -15.77 -35.92 -2.27
CA LYS A 5 -15.93 -36.86 -3.39
C LYS A 5 -17.39 -37.13 -3.82
N ILE A 6 -17.79 -36.50 -4.92
CA ILE A 6 -18.32 -37.28 -6.06
C ILE A 6 -17.45 -36.96 -7.28
N THR A 7 -16.68 -37.96 -7.71
CA THR A 7 -15.84 -37.94 -8.91
C THR A 7 -16.21 -39.19 -9.72
N ARG A 8 -16.74 -39.05 -10.94
CA ARG A 8 -15.98 -39.11 -12.22
C ARG A 8 -16.06 -40.53 -12.83
N VAL A 9 -15.78 -40.69 -14.14
CA VAL A 9 -15.57 -41.97 -14.89
C VAL A 9 -16.89 -42.73 -15.24
N PHE A 10 -17.17 -43.25 -16.46
CA PHE A 10 -16.61 -43.12 -17.84
C PHE A 10 -17.58 -43.69 -18.92
N ARG A 11 -17.31 -43.39 -20.23
CA ARG A 11 -17.37 -44.24 -21.50
C ARG A 11 -18.41 -45.38 -21.66
N ARG A 12 -18.91 -45.85 -22.83
CA ARG A 12 -18.65 -45.79 -24.32
C ARG A 12 -19.85 -46.51 -25.02
N THR A 13 -20.22 -46.45 -26.32
CA THR A 13 -19.88 -45.61 -27.50
C THR A 13 -21.21 -45.20 -28.22
N VAL A 14 -21.62 -45.40 -29.50
CA VAL A 14 -21.12 -45.85 -30.84
C VAL A 14 -21.69 -44.86 -31.91
N PHE A 15 -20.99 -44.62 -33.02
CA PHE A 15 -21.42 -43.79 -34.17
C PHE A 15 -21.95 -44.67 -35.33
N PRO A 16 -22.89 -44.19 -36.19
CA PRO A 16 -22.44 -43.60 -37.47
C PRO A 16 -23.36 -42.53 -38.12
N LYS A 17 -22.74 -41.65 -38.93
CA LYS A 17 -23.31 -40.84 -40.05
C LYS A 17 -24.42 -39.82 -39.66
N HIS A 18 -24.36 -38.56 -40.09
CA HIS A 18 -23.54 -37.94 -41.13
C HIS A 18 -22.34 -37.13 -40.60
N PHE A 19 -21.28 -37.09 -41.40
CA PHE A 19 -20.10 -36.22 -41.20
C PHE A 19 -20.40 -34.81 -41.76
N VAL A 20 -19.74 -33.70 -41.41
CA VAL A 20 -18.45 -33.49 -40.72
C VAL A 20 -18.60 -32.47 -39.56
N THR A 21 -17.73 -32.58 -38.55
CA THR A 21 -17.66 -31.79 -37.31
C THR A 21 -16.52 -30.73 -37.34
N PRO A 22 -16.15 -29.98 -36.26
CA PRO A 22 -16.87 -29.56 -35.04
C PRO A 22 -16.72 -28.05 -34.67
N ARG A 23 -17.45 -27.64 -33.62
CA ARG A 23 -17.07 -26.65 -32.58
C ARG A 23 -16.57 -25.26 -32.98
N VAL A 24 -17.41 -24.29 -32.61
CA VAL A 24 -17.07 -23.09 -31.81
C VAL A 24 -15.63 -23.09 -31.28
N GLN A 25 -14.73 -22.39 -31.98
CA GLN A 25 -13.50 -21.89 -31.38
C GLN A 25 -13.74 -20.49 -30.83
N ARG A 26 -13.04 -20.18 -29.72
CA ARG A 26 -12.56 -18.85 -29.32
C ARG A 26 -13.25 -17.65 -29.99
N LEU A 27 -13.99 -16.85 -29.21
CA LEU A 27 -14.09 -15.41 -29.48
C LEU A 27 -12.72 -14.77 -29.25
N ARG A 28 -11.83 -14.95 -30.23
CA ARG A 28 -10.77 -14.00 -30.54
C ARG A 28 -11.42 -12.67 -30.88
N SER A 29 -10.65 -11.59 -30.73
CA SER A 29 -10.93 -10.25 -31.26
C SER A 29 -11.70 -10.30 -32.60
N PRO A 30 -12.82 -9.57 -32.75
CA PRO A 30 -13.47 -9.39 -34.04
C PRO A 30 -12.44 -8.97 -35.09
N ARG A 31 -12.48 -9.59 -36.28
CA ARG A 31 -11.59 -9.20 -37.38
C ARG A 31 -11.96 -7.81 -37.90
N SER A 32 -10.98 -7.17 -38.53
CA SER A 32 -10.92 -5.77 -38.97
C SER A 32 -11.96 -5.35 -40.02
N ASP A 33 -12.83 -6.26 -40.45
CA ASP A 33 -13.34 -6.25 -41.83
C ASP A 33 -14.81 -5.79 -41.92
N LEU A 34 -15.34 -5.17 -40.85
CA LEU A 34 -16.69 -4.61 -40.76
C LEU A 34 -16.73 -3.08 -40.60
N PHE A 35 -15.70 -2.39 -41.09
CA PHE A 35 -15.71 -0.94 -41.34
C PHE A 35 -15.14 -0.59 -42.73
N GLN A 36 -15.53 -1.35 -43.77
CA GLN A 36 -15.47 -0.84 -45.15
C GLN A 36 -16.63 0.13 -45.43
N LEU A 37 -16.67 1.24 -44.68
CA LEU A 37 -17.27 2.48 -45.18
C LEU A 37 -16.15 3.27 -45.85
N SER A 38 -16.38 3.68 -47.10
CA SER A 38 -15.38 4.27 -47.99
C SER A 38 -15.08 5.74 -47.68
N PHE A 39 -14.66 6.03 -46.45
CA PHE A 39 -14.05 7.32 -46.11
C PHE A 39 -12.63 7.41 -46.68
N SER A 40 -12.34 8.57 -47.28
CA SER A 40 -11.22 8.76 -48.20
C SER A 40 -9.84 8.74 -47.53
N ARG A 41 -8.83 8.32 -48.30
CA ARG A 41 -7.40 8.41 -47.92
C ARG A 41 -6.88 9.85 -47.98
N THR A 42 -7.43 10.73 -47.17
CA THR A 42 -6.85 12.04 -46.82
C THR A 42 -6.60 12.11 -45.32
N TYR A 43 -5.87 11.11 -44.80
CA TYR A 43 -5.39 11.07 -43.42
C TYR A 43 -4.71 12.41 -43.08
N ASN A 44 -5.25 13.12 -42.09
CA ASN A 44 -4.71 14.41 -41.68
C ASN A 44 -3.34 14.22 -41.01
N THR A 45 -2.27 14.31 -41.80
CA THR A 45 -0.88 14.06 -41.37
C THR A 45 -0.44 15.02 -40.27
N ALA A 46 -1.07 16.20 -40.15
CA ALA A 46 -0.82 17.12 -39.05
C ALA A 46 -1.35 16.57 -37.72
N TYR A 47 -2.49 15.88 -37.70
CA TYR A 47 -3.04 15.29 -36.47
C TYR A 47 -2.11 14.22 -35.89
N TRP A 48 -1.60 13.30 -36.72
CA TRP A 48 -0.64 12.29 -36.26
C TRP A 48 0.69 12.90 -35.80
N LYS A 49 1.23 13.88 -36.53
CA LYS A 49 2.43 14.64 -36.09
C LYS A 49 2.20 15.39 -34.77
N LEU A 50 1.00 15.93 -34.54
CA LEU A 50 0.63 16.57 -33.27
C LEU A 50 0.49 15.54 -32.13
N TYR A 51 -0.06 14.35 -32.41
CA TYR A 51 -0.15 13.26 -31.43
C TYR A 51 1.25 12.77 -31.00
N GLU A 52 2.13 12.50 -31.96
CA GLU A 52 3.52 12.12 -31.69
C GLU A 52 4.30 13.21 -30.95
N LYS A 53 4.12 14.49 -31.34
CA LYS A 53 4.71 15.63 -30.64
C LYS A 53 4.22 15.74 -29.20
N ASN A 54 2.93 15.52 -28.94
CA ASN A 54 2.39 15.51 -27.58
C ASN A 54 2.92 14.33 -26.75
N GLU A 55 3.02 13.13 -27.32
CA GLU A 55 3.64 11.98 -26.63
C GLU A 55 5.14 12.19 -26.36
N ARG A 56 5.84 12.89 -27.25
CA ARG A 56 7.23 13.30 -27.04
C ARG A 56 7.36 14.34 -25.94
N LEU A 57 6.55 15.41 -25.97
CA LEU A 57 6.55 16.46 -24.94
C LEU A 57 6.21 15.90 -23.55
N LYS A 58 5.30 14.92 -23.47
CA LYS A 58 5.08 14.15 -22.22
C LYS A 58 6.38 13.51 -21.75
N ARG A 59 7.08 12.72 -22.58
CA ARG A 59 8.37 12.08 -22.21
C ARG A 59 9.43 13.08 -21.78
N GLU A 60 9.57 14.19 -22.49
CA GLU A 60 10.54 15.24 -22.17
C GLU A 60 10.20 15.92 -20.82
N SER A 61 8.93 16.21 -20.54
CA SER A 61 8.50 16.73 -19.23
C SER A 61 8.73 15.75 -18.07
N ILE A 62 8.64 14.44 -18.33
CA ILE A 62 8.91 13.38 -17.34
C ILE A 62 10.39 13.32 -17.03
N GLU A 63 11.25 13.32 -18.05
CA GLU A 63 12.69 13.29 -17.88
C GLU A 63 13.20 14.55 -17.15
N MET A 64 12.62 15.72 -17.46
CA MET A 64 12.89 16.97 -16.75
C MET A 64 12.43 16.92 -15.28
N LEU A 65 11.26 16.32 -14.98
CA LEU A 65 10.78 16.14 -13.61
C LEU A 65 11.71 15.21 -12.81
N ASP A 66 12.14 14.10 -13.38
CA ASP A 66 13.01 13.14 -12.68
C ASP A 66 14.45 13.67 -12.54
N LYS A 67 14.94 14.47 -13.49
CA LYS A 67 16.16 15.28 -13.34
C LYS A 67 16.02 16.34 -12.22
N PHE A 68 14.88 17.01 -12.12
CA PHE A 68 14.62 17.97 -11.04
C PHE A 68 14.59 17.29 -9.66
N LYS A 69 13.95 16.12 -9.53
CA LYS A 69 14.01 15.29 -8.31
C LYS A 69 15.45 14.88 -7.96
N ALA A 70 16.25 14.48 -8.96
CA ALA A 70 17.65 14.13 -8.74
C ALA A 70 18.48 15.34 -8.26
N LEU A 71 18.27 16.52 -8.82
CA LEU A 71 18.93 17.77 -8.41
C LEU A 71 18.48 18.24 -7.02
N GLN A 72 17.21 18.04 -6.64
CA GLN A 72 16.72 18.25 -5.28
C GLN A 72 17.44 17.30 -4.29
N LYS A 73 17.41 15.99 -4.56
CA LYS A 73 18.06 14.94 -3.75
C LYS A 73 19.59 15.15 -3.63
N ALA A 74 20.23 15.69 -4.66
CA ALA A 74 21.68 15.97 -4.66
C ALA A 74 22.06 17.26 -3.92
N LYS A 75 21.17 18.26 -3.82
CA LYS A 75 21.40 19.49 -3.03
C LYS A 75 21.11 19.30 -1.54
N GLN A 76 20.41 18.24 -1.17
CA GLN A 76 20.05 17.91 0.20
C GLN A 76 21.08 16.95 0.81
N GLN A 77 22.05 17.50 1.56
CA GLN A 77 22.81 16.66 2.49
C GLN A 77 21.83 16.11 3.55
N PRO A 78 21.80 14.79 3.80
CA PRO A 78 20.93 14.23 4.82
C PRO A 78 21.41 14.68 6.22
N PRO A 79 20.53 15.15 7.12
CA PRO A 79 20.90 15.68 8.43
C PRO A 79 21.31 14.62 9.47
N TRP A 80 21.86 13.48 9.06
CA TRP A 80 22.34 12.42 9.95
C TRP A 80 23.54 11.66 9.38
N GLU A 81 24.39 11.18 10.28
CA GLU A 81 25.36 10.12 10.00
C GLU A 81 24.67 8.75 10.12
N PRO A 82 25.00 7.76 9.28
CA PRO A 82 24.46 6.41 9.43
C PRO A 82 24.92 5.82 10.76
N SER A 83 24.01 5.72 11.74
CA SER A 83 24.29 5.05 13.01
C SER A 83 24.57 3.57 12.75
N PRO A 84 25.81 3.07 12.92
CA PRO A 84 26.09 1.65 12.74
C PRO A 84 25.29 0.85 13.76
N LYS A 85 24.81 -0.35 13.39
CA LYS A 85 24.01 -1.18 14.30
C LYS A 85 24.76 -1.47 15.60
N LYS A 86 24.11 -1.19 16.72
CA LYS A 86 24.69 -1.19 18.07
C LYS A 86 24.34 -2.46 18.86
N GLN A 87 23.50 -3.31 18.28
CA GLN A 87 23.02 -4.57 18.85
C GLN A 87 23.95 -5.74 18.50
N ARG A 88 24.21 -6.63 19.48
CA ARG A 88 24.88 -7.91 19.22
C ARG A 88 23.89 -8.91 18.63
N ILE A 89 24.22 -9.50 17.48
CA ILE A 89 23.39 -10.53 16.84
C ILE A 89 23.57 -11.86 17.59
N ILE A 90 22.45 -12.52 17.93
CA ILE A 90 22.41 -13.84 18.55
C ILE A 90 21.43 -14.71 17.76
N THR A 91 21.85 -15.89 17.35
CA THR A 91 21.03 -16.83 16.55
C THR A 91 20.82 -18.15 17.29
N GLN A 92 19.58 -18.62 17.38
CA GLN A 92 19.23 -19.94 17.90
C GLN A 92 18.20 -20.60 16.98
N GLY A 93 18.60 -21.66 16.27
CA GLY A 93 17.78 -22.28 15.23
C GLY A 93 17.37 -21.26 14.16
N THR A 94 16.05 -21.10 13.95
CA THR A 94 15.48 -20.12 13.00
C THR A 94 15.24 -18.74 13.61
N ALA A 95 15.46 -18.56 14.92
CA ALA A 95 15.32 -17.28 15.61
C ALA A 95 16.64 -16.48 15.53
N THR A 96 16.50 -15.19 15.20
CA THR A 96 17.60 -14.21 15.31
C THR A 96 17.13 -13.11 16.26
N LEU A 97 17.94 -12.81 17.26
CA LEU A 97 17.75 -11.75 18.23
C LEU A 97 18.86 -10.71 18.03
N PHE A 98 18.48 -9.46 17.83
CA PHE A 98 19.39 -8.33 17.94
C PHE A 98 19.35 -7.88 19.40
N ALA A 99 20.36 -8.24 20.19
CA ALA A 99 20.45 -7.91 21.61
C ALA A 99 21.06 -6.51 21.79
N GLY A 100 20.26 -5.58 22.31
CA GLY A 100 20.61 -4.19 22.54
C GLY A 100 20.71 -3.82 24.03
N LYS A 101 20.65 -2.52 24.34
CA LYS A 101 20.80 -1.96 25.69
C LYS A 101 19.70 -2.41 26.67
N SER A 102 18.47 -2.53 26.17
CA SER A 102 17.29 -2.90 26.95
C SER A 102 16.20 -3.45 26.03
N ILE A 103 15.17 -4.07 26.61
CA ILE A 103 13.93 -4.39 25.87
C ILE A 103 13.15 -3.08 25.65
N PRO A 104 12.62 -2.83 24.44
CA PRO A 104 11.72 -1.70 24.20
C PRO A 104 10.39 -1.93 24.93
N ILE A 105 10.06 -1.02 25.84
CA ILE A 105 8.73 -0.88 26.45
C ILE A 105 8.13 0.38 25.84
N ASP A 106 6.90 0.29 25.32
CA ASP A 106 6.12 1.35 24.66
C ASP A 106 6.76 2.03 23.43
N TRP A 107 7.93 1.55 22.98
CA TRP A 107 8.50 1.89 21.66
C TRP A 107 7.94 0.95 20.60
N ASP A 108 7.05 1.48 19.75
CA ASP A 108 6.38 0.71 18.70
C ASP A 108 7.07 0.79 17.32
N HIS A 109 7.81 1.87 17.04
CA HIS A 109 8.39 2.15 15.72
C HIS A 109 9.70 1.38 15.47
N PHE A 110 9.76 0.63 14.37
CA PHE A 110 10.89 -0.26 14.03
C PHE A 110 12.23 0.48 13.89
N ASP A 111 12.23 1.62 13.20
CA ASP A 111 13.43 2.43 12.97
C ASP A 111 13.96 3.01 14.29
N GLU A 112 13.09 3.51 15.16
CA GLU A 112 13.47 3.96 16.51
C GLU A 112 14.10 2.83 17.34
N ILE A 113 13.50 1.64 17.33
CA ILE A 113 14.03 0.46 18.03
C ILE A 113 15.44 0.10 17.54
N VAL A 114 15.67 0.13 16.23
CA VAL A 114 16.99 -0.14 15.64
C VAL A 114 17.99 0.96 16.01
N ASN A 115 17.66 2.24 15.76
CA ASN A 115 18.55 3.39 15.94
C ASN A 115 18.96 3.63 17.39
N ARG A 116 18.01 3.52 18.34
CA ARG A 116 18.24 3.70 19.78
C ARG A 116 19.08 2.57 20.38
N GLY A 117 19.28 1.46 19.65
CA GLY A 117 20.05 0.31 20.09
C GLY A 117 19.27 -0.60 21.04
N TYR A 118 17.95 -0.71 20.87
CA TYR A 118 17.09 -1.59 21.68
C TYR A 118 17.08 -3.04 21.16
N THR A 119 16.67 -3.97 22.02
CA THR A 119 16.58 -5.40 21.75
C THR A 119 15.36 -5.75 20.92
N PHE A 120 15.52 -6.46 19.80
CA PHE A 120 14.38 -6.92 18.98
C PHE A 120 14.62 -8.29 18.34
N ILE A 121 13.52 -9.00 18.05
CA ILE A 121 13.52 -10.29 17.34
C ILE A 121 13.35 -10.04 15.85
N ASP A 122 14.19 -10.66 15.03
CA ASP A 122 14.15 -10.53 13.57
C ASP A 122 12.93 -11.26 12.97
N LYS A 123 11.92 -10.44 12.63
CA LYS A 123 10.70 -10.81 11.90
C LYS A 123 10.73 -10.38 10.44
N THR A 124 11.87 -9.93 9.89
CA THR A 124 11.95 -9.40 8.52
C THR A 124 11.58 -10.41 7.42
N SER A 125 11.57 -11.71 7.73
CA SER A 125 10.98 -12.75 6.85
C SER A 125 9.51 -12.50 6.50
N LEU A 126 8.74 -11.81 7.36
CA LEU A 126 7.37 -11.36 7.11
C LEU A 126 7.26 -10.52 5.81
N ILE A 127 8.30 -9.75 5.49
CA ILE A 127 8.36 -8.92 4.27
C ILE A 127 8.32 -9.82 3.03
N ALA A 128 9.06 -10.94 3.07
CA ALA A 128 9.09 -11.91 1.99
C ALA A 128 7.76 -12.69 1.90
N GLU A 129 7.24 -13.18 3.04
CA GLU A 129 5.92 -13.84 3.11
C GLU A 129 4.81 -12.95 2.52
N PHE A 130 4.89 -11.64 2.73
CA PHE A 130 3.95 -10.66 2.18
C PHE A 130 4.12 -10.43 0.67
N ILE A 131 5.36 -10.33 0.16
CA ILE A 131 5.64 -10.23 -1.30
C ILE A 131 5.20 -11.50 -2.04
N GLU A 132 5.44 -12.66 -1.43
CA GLU A 132 5.06 -13.98 -1.95
C GLU A 132 3.53 -14.23 -1.85
N CYS A 133 2.80 -13.44 -1.06
CA CYS A 133 1.36 -13.57 -0.90
C CYS A 133 0.57 -13.06 -2.11
N ALA A 134 -0.18 -13.94 -2.76
CA ALA A 134 -1.03 -13.60 -3.91
C ALA A 134 -2.32 -12.81 -3.56
N SER A 135 -2.52 -12.39 -2.30
CA SER A 135 -3.78 -11.79 -1.85
C SER A 135 -3.84 -10.27 -2.07
N LEU A 136 -4.98 -9.80 -2.60
CA LEU A 136 -5.32 -8.38 -2.79
C LEU A 136 -5.48 -7.63 -1.45
N VAL A 137 -5.97 -8.33 -0.43
CA VAL A 137 -6.10 -7.85 0.95
C VAL A 137 -5.52 -8.92 1.86
N SER A 138 -4.60 -8.53 2.74
CA SER A 138 -3.99 -9.37 3.77
C SER A 138 -4.44 -8.88 5.15
N LEU A 139 -5.30 -9.65 5.80
CA LEU A 139 -5.70 -9.43 7.20
C LEU A 139 -4.83 -10.29 8.12
N VAL A 140 -3.96 -9.68 8.92
CA VAL A 140 -3.00 -10.40 9.77
C VAL A 140 -3.54 -10.54 11.20
N VAL A 141 -4.56 -11.40 11.34
CA VAL A 141 -5.08 -11.81 12.66
C VAL A 141 -4.02 -12.56 13.47
N ARG A 142 -3.53 -11.93 14.56
CA ARG A 142 -2.46 -12.44 15.45
C ARG A 142 -2.72 -12.05 16.91
N PRO A 143 -2.11 -12.70 17.91
CA PRO A 143 -2.28 -12.39 19.33
C PRO A 143 -1.87 -10.96 19.75
N ARG A 144 -2.36 -10.54 20.93
CA ARG A 144 -1.94 -9.32 21.63
C ARG A 144 -0.42 -9.35 21.91
N ARG A 145 0.23 -8.18 22.00
CA ARG A 145 1.68 -8.01 22.23
C ARG A 145 2.63 -8.67 21.20
N PHE A 146 2.16 -9.07 20.01
CA PHE A 146 3.05 -9.59 18.95
C PHE A 146 3.94 -8.52 18.25
N GLY A 147 3.89 -7.25 18.67
CA GLY A 147 4.63 -6.14 18.04
C GLY A 147 4.07 -5.77 16.67
N LYS A 148 2.78 -5.41 16.61
CA LYS A 148 2.04 -5.21 15.36
C LYS A 148 2.40 -3.92 14.65
N THR A 149 2.37 -2.80 15.37
CA THR A 149 2.87 -1.52 14.90
C THR A 149 4.34 -1.62 14.48
N THR A 150 5.16 -2.38 15.21
CA THR A 150 6.56 -2.66 14.83
C THR A 150 6.66 -3.41 13.50
N ASN A 151 5.79 -4.40 13.27
CA ASN A 151 5.75 -5.11 11.99
C ASN A 151 5.26 -4.20 10.84
N LEU A 152 4.25 -3.34 11.06
CA LEU A 152 3.79 -2.38 10.03
C LEU A 152 4.81 -1.29 9.74
N THR A 153 5.47 -0.74 10.75
CA THR A 153 6.52 0.28 10.56
C THR A 153 7.74 -0.34 9.90
N MET A 154 8.13 -1.57 10.24
CA MET A 154 9.11 -2.35 9.46
C MET A 154 8.69 -2.50 7.99
N LEU A 155 7.40 -2.74 7.70
CA LEU A 155 6.89 -2.81 6.31
C LEU A 155 6.86 -1.42 5.63
N LYS A 156 6.52 -0.34 6.36
CA LYS A 156 6.62 1.05 5.87
C LYS A 156 8.07 1.39 5.50
N GLU A 157 9.02 1.05 6.37
CA GLU A 157 10.43 1.34 6.15
C GLU A 157 11.07 0.48 5.05
N PHE A 158 10.55 -0.72 4.79
CA PHE A 158 10.99 -1.52 3.65
C PHE A 158 10.42 -1.04 2.30
N PHE A 159 9.11 -0.78 2.21
CA PHE A 159 8.47 -0.49 0.92
C PHE A 159 8.42 0.99 0.53
N SER A 160 8.31 1.90 1.50
CA SER A 160 8.04 3.31 1.20
C SER A 160 9.17 3.95 0.41
N ILE A 161 8.82 4.72 -0.60
CA ILE A 161 9.77 5.60 -1.29
C ILE A 161 10.21 6.68 -0.28
N PRO A 162 11.52 6.81 0.01
CA PRO A 162 12.02 7.80 0.96
C PRO A 162 11.81 9.23 0.47
N ILE A 163 11.46 10.13 1.38
CA ILE A 163 11.10 11.53 1.14
C ILE A 163 11.86 12.40 2.15
N TYR A 164 12.50 13.48 1.69
CA TYR A 164 13.34 14.34 2.54
C TYR A 164 12.63 14.73 3.85
N PRO A 165 13.26 14.54 5.04
CA PRO A 165 14.68 14.25 5.25
C PRO A 165 15.14 12.83 4.84
N ASP A 166 14.28 11.82 4.99
CA ASP A 166 14.58 10.38 4.85
C ASP A 166 15.23 9.96 3.51
N ASN A 167 16.10 8.95 3.53
CA ASN A 167 16.82 8.43 2.37
C ASN A 167 17.03 6.91 2.37
N GLU A 168 17.36 6.40 1.18
CA GLU A 168 17.47 4.99 0.83
C GLU A 168 18.65 4.28 1.54
N ASN A 169 19.77 4.98 1.76
CA ASN A 169 20.96 4.44 2.43
C ASN A 169 20.69 4.19 3.92
N TYR A 170 19.96 5.11 4.57
CA TYR A 170 19.51 4.98 5.96
C TYR A 170 18.59 3.78 6.15
N ARG A 171 17.57 3.65 5.30
CA ARG A 171 16.70 2.47 5.30
C ARG A 171 17.51 1.19 5.09
N HIS A 172 18.54 1.21 4.24
CA HIS A 172 19.39 0.05 4.01
C HIS A 172 20.19 -0.35 5.27
N GLU A 173 20.68 0.62 6.05
CA GLU A 173 21.27 0.36 7.37
C GLU A 173 20.25 -0.19 8.37
N LEU A 174 18.98 0.24 8.36
CA LEU A 174 17.94 -0.36 9.22
C LEU A 174 17.76 -1.87 8.97
N PHE A 175 17.87 -2.32 7.71
CA PHE A 175 17.75 -3.74 7.34
C PHE A 175 19.07 -4.52 7.32
N ARG A 176 20.22 -3.87 7.50
CA ARG A 176 21.54 -4.52 7.53
C ARG A 176 21.59 -5.74 8.47
N ASP A 177 22.26 -6.80 8.03
CA ASP A 177 22.43 -8.09 8.73
C ASP A 177 21.14 -8.89 9.06
N THR A 178 19.95 -8.38 8.74
CA THR A 178 18.67 -9.08 8.96
C THR A 178 18.44 -10.20 7.95
N LYS A 179 17.45 -11.07 8.23
CA LYS A 179 17.03 -12.15 7.34
C LYS A 179 16.59 -11.67 5.95
N ILE A 180 15.92 -10.53 5.81
CA ILE A 180 15.53 -10.00 4.49
C ILE A 180 16.73 -9.51 3.68
N ALA A 181 17.77 -8.96 4.33
CA ALA A 181 18.98 -8.52 3.63
C ALA A 181 19.77 -9.66 2.97
N LYS A 182 19.56 -10.91 3.41
CA LYS A 182 20.12 -12.12 2.78
C LYS A 182 19.34 -12.55 1.52
N ARG A 183 18.20 -11.92 1.21
CA ARG A 183 17.38 -12.17 0.01
C ARG A 183 17.50 -10.98 -0.96
N SER A 184 18.69 -10.79 -1.54
CA SER A 184 19.01 -9.69 -2.47
C SER A 184 17.93 -9.47 -3.54
N CYS A 185 17.47 -10.54 -4.19
CA CYS A 185 16.42 -10.47 -5.22
C CYS A 185 15.10 -9.80 -4.76
N LEU A 186 14.76 -9.80 -3.47
CA LEU A 186 13.60 -9.09 -2.91
C LEU A 186 13.92 -7.62 -2.59
N LEU A 187 15.15 -7.31 -2.17
CA LEU A 187 15.61 -5.92 -2.06
C LEU A 187 15.61 -5.25 -3.45
N ASP A 188 16.29 -5.87 -4.40
CA ASP A 188 16.49 -5.37 -5.77
C ASP A 188 15.16 -5.11 -6.51
N SER A 189 14.11 -5.88 -6.19
CA SER A 189 12.78 -5.75 -6.83
C SER A 189 11.80 -4.84 -6.07
N HIS A 190 11.79 -4.85 -4.73
CA HIS A 190 10.71 -4.24 -3.94
C HIS A 190 11.11 -3.17 -2.92
N PHE A 191 12.38 -3.09 -2.52
CA PHE A 191 12.85 -2.11 -1.53
C PHE A 191 12.68 -0.67 -2.01
N CYS A 192 12.18 0.21 -1.14
CA CYS A 192 11.99 1.65 -1.38
C CYS A 192 11.22 2.02 -2.67
N LYS A 193 10.34 1.16 -3.18
CA LYS A 193 9.75 1.24 -4.53
C LYS A 193 8.25 1.48 -4.62
N TYR A 194 7.57 1.74 -3.50
CA TYR A 194 6.11 1.96 -3.45
C TYR A 194 5.75 3.20 -2.63
N PRO A 195 4.77 4.03 -3.04
CA PRO A 195 4.13 4.94 -2.10
C PRO A 195 3.36 4.12 -1.06
N VAL A 196 3.67 4.36 0.22
CA VAL A 196 2.95 3.74 1.35
C VAL A 196 2.09 4.80 2.03
N ILE A 197 0.82 4.47 2.26
CA ILE A 197 -0.08 5.24 3.12
C ILE A 197 -0.21 4.45 4.44
N PHE A 198 0.24 5.03 5.55
CA PHE A 198 0.20 4.40 6.88
C PHE A 198 -0.81 5.13 7.77
N LEU A 199 -1.94 4.49 8.07
CA LEU A 199 -2.98 5.01 8.96
C LEU A 199 -2.92 4.27 10.30
N SER A 200 -2.65 4.99 11.39
CA SER A 200 -2.80 4.46 12.75
C SER A 200 -4.09 4.97 13.37
N LEU A 201 -4.86 4.07 13.97
CA LEU A 201 -6.12 4.38 14.65
C LEU A 201 -5.98 4.28 16.19
N LYS A 202 -4.76 4.52 16.69
CA LYS A 202 -4.44 4.64 18.12
C LYS A 202 -5.10 5.84 18.79
N GLY A 203 -5.45 5.69 20.06
CA GLY A 203 -5.95 6.78 20.92
C GLY A 203 -7.40 7.18 20.64
N PHE A 204 -8.23 6.23 20.16
CA PHE A 204 -9.66 6.44 19.93
C PHE A 204 -10.51 6.16 21.18
N ASP A 205 -9.91 5.73 22.30
CA ASP A 205 -10.55 5.28 23.54
C ASP A 205 -11.66 6.20 24.06
N CYS A 206 -11.49 7.51 23.89
CA CYS A 206 -12.41 8.55 24.38
C CYS A 206 -13.57 8.88 23.41
N CYS A 207 -13.75 8.12 22.32
CA CYS A 207 -14.85 8.28 21.40
C CYS A 207 -16.15 7.64 21.91
N ASP A 208 -16.81 8.29 22.88
CA ASP A 208 -18.17 7.95 23.32
C ASP A 208 -19.26 8.13 22.24
N THR A 209 -18.93 8.79 21.13
CA THR A 209 -19.88 9.23 20.10
C THR A 209 -19.25 9.17 18.72
N TRP A 210 -20.07 8.84 17.72
CA TRP A 210 -19.67 8.82 16.30
C TRP A 210 -19.00 10.13 15.86
N LEU A 211 -19.49 11.29 16.31
CA LEU A 211 -18.93 12.59 15.92
C LEU A 211 -17.47 12.77 16.39
N LYS A 212 -17.11 12.26 17.59
CA LYS A 212 -15.71 12.28 18.06
C LYS A 212 -14.83 11.36 17.22
N MET A 213 -15.32 10.15 16.92
CA MET A 213 -14.61 9.18 16.07
C MET A 213 -14.38 9.73 14.65
N GLU A 214 -15.40 10.31 14.04
CA GLU A 214 -15.31 10.94 12.72
C GLU A 214 -14.34 12.13 12.72
N THR A 215 -14.34 12.94 13.79
CA THR A 215 -13.40 14.06 13.97
C THR A 215 -11.95 13.57 14.07
N LEU A 216 -11.69 12.49 14.81
CA LEU A 216 -10.34 11.89 14.87
C LEU A 216 -9.92 11.30 13.52
N LEU A 217 -10.84 10.65 12.78
CA LEU A 217 -10.56 10.14 11.42
C LEU A 217 -10.19 11.29 10.46
N CYS A 218 -10.95 12.39 10.48
CA CYS A 218 -10.66 13.60 9.72
C CYS A 218 -9.29 14.20 10.09
N ARG A 219 -8.94 14.23 11.39
CA ARG A 219 -7.61 14.65 11.86
C ARG A 219 -6.49 13.75 11.31
N GLN A 220 -6.66 12.42 11.32
CA GLN A 220 -5.66 11.50 10.76
C GLN A 220 -5.52 11.66 9.23
N PHE A 221 -6.62 11.92 8.52
CA PHE A 221 -6.59 12.18 7.08
C PHE A 221 -5.88 13.51 6.75
N ALA A 222 -6.11 14.57 7.53
CA ALA A 222 -5.40 15.83 7.38
C ALA A 222 -3.88 15.68 7.64
N LEU A 223 -3.49 14.85 8.62
CA LEU A 223 -2.09 14.50 8.87
C LEU A 223 -1.46 13.73 7.70
N LEU A 224 -2.14 12.75 7.12
CA LEU A 224 -1.68 12.05 5.91
C LEU A 224 -1.49 12.99 4.71
N TYR A 225 -2.43 13.93 4.50
CA TYR A 225 -2.30 14.95 3.45
C TYR A 225 -1.16 15.96 3.74
N LYS A 226 -0.78 16.14 5.02
CA LYS A 226 0.39 16.93 5.41
C LYS A 226 1.70 16.17 5.17
N GLU A 227 1.77 14.88 5.51
CA GLU A 227 2.92 13.98 5.23
C GLU A 227 3.20 13.92 3.72
N HIS A 228 2.15 13.77 2.90
CA HIS A 228 2.28 13.72 1.44
C HIS A 228 2.27 15.11 0.74
N GLY A 229 2.53 16.21 1.47
CA GLY A 229 2.45 17.57 0.93
C GLY A 229 3.32 17.85 -0.30
N TYR A 230 4.40 17.08 -0.50
CA TYR A 230 5.32 17.18 -1.64
C TYR A 230 4.70 16.81 -3.00
N ILE A 231 3.50 16.20 -3.04
CA ILE A 231 2.81 15.91 -4.31
C ILE A 231 2.03 17.10 -4.87
N ASN A 232 1.77 18.12 -4.04
CA ASN A 232 0.85 19.21 -4.32
C ASN A 232 1.16 19.95 -5.63
N ASP A 233 2.44 20.17 -5.96
CA ASP A 233 2.85 20.96 -7.12
C ASP A 233 2.39 20.37 -8.46
N ILE A 234 2.33 19.03 -8.55
CA ILE A 234 1.97 18.28 -9.77
C ILE A 234 0.44 18.19 -9.98
N LEU A 235 -0.35 18.48 -8.94
CA LEU A 235 -1.82 18.46 -9.03
C LEU A 235 -2.35 19.59 -9.92
N ASN A 236 -3.48 19.38 -10.59
CA ASN A 236 -4.21 20.48 -11.25
C ASN A 236 -4.90 21.37 -10.20
N ASP A 237 -5.32 22.58 -10.57
CA ASP A 237 -5.75 23.59 -9.58
C ASP A 237 -6.99 23.18 -8.77
N ASN A 238 -7.91 22.41 -9.36
CA ASN A 238 -9.05 21.83 -8.64
C ASN A 238 -8.65 20.72 -7.68
N GLU A 239 -7.65 19.90 -8.06
CA GLU A 239 -7.06 18.89 -7.17
C GLU A 239 -6.23 19.53 -6.06
N LYS A 240 -5.47 20.60 -6.34
CA LYS A 240 -4.76 21.43 -5.35
C LYS A 240 -5.74 22.04 -4.34
N LEU A 241 -6.85 22.60 -4.79
CA LEU A 241 -7.85 23.23 -3.91
C LEU A 241 -8.43 22.20 -2.92
N ARG A 242 -8.87 21.03 -3.40
CA ARG A 242 -9.37 19.94 -2.53
C ARG A 242 -8.28 19.35 -1.63
N PHE A 243 -7.06 19.18 -2.15
CA PHE A 243 -5.93 18.70 -1.37
C PHE A 243 -5.58 19.65 -0.22
N ASN A 244 -5.60 20.96 -0.48
CA ASN A 244 -5.36 21.97 0.54
C ASN A 244 -6.49 22.03 1.58
N LYS A 245 -7.76 21.99 1.16
CA LYS A 245 -8.94 21.95 2.04
C LYS A 245 -8.82 20.81 3.08
N ILE A 246 -8.64 19.58 2.60
CA ILE A 246 -8.45 18.38 3.42
C ILE A 246 -7.20 18.52 4.32
N ARG A 247 -6.09 19.04 3.79
CA ARG A 247 -4.84 19.28 4.55
C ARG A 247 -4.99 20.31 5.68
N SER A 248 -5.90 21.28 5.54
CA SER A 248 -6.28 22.22 6.61
C SER A 248 -7.26 21.65 7.65
N GLY A 249 -7.82 20.46 7.40
CA GLY A 249 -8.81 19.86 8.30
C GLY A 249 -10.26 20.26 8.01
N ASP A 250 -10.52 20.96 6.91
CA ASP A 250 -11.88 21.19 6.40
C ASP A 250 -12.29 20.01 5.50
N PHE A 251 -13.47 19.44 5.77
CA PHE A 251 -14.02 18.28 5.09
C PHE A 251 -15.52 18.47 4.89
N ASP A 252 -15.98 18.44 3.64
CA ASP A 252 -17.39 18.13 3.39
C ASP A 252 -17.64 16.61 3.49
N TYR A 253 -18.92 16.21 3.47
CA TYR A 253 -19.31 14.80 3.58
C TYR A 253 -18.68 13.92 2.49
N ALA A 254 -18.50 14.44 1.27
CA ALA A 254 -17.87 13.69 0.19
C ALA A 254 -16.35 13.60 0.39
N ASP A 255 -15.68 14.67 0.84
CA ASP A 255 -14.24 14.66 1.14
C ASP A 255 -13.86 13.59 2.17
N LYS A 256 -14.60 13.48 3.29
CA LYS A 256 -14.38 12.44 4.32
C LYS A 256 -14.34 11.04 3.68
N ILE A 257 -15.28 10.82 2.77
CA ILE A 257 -15.64 9.58 2.09
C ILE A 257 -14.68 9.23 0.94
N ILE A 258 -14.15 10.21 0.19
CA ILE A 258 -13.27 9.98 -0.98
C ILE A 258 -11.79 10.34 -0.77
N SER A 259 -11.42 10.90 0.37
CA SER A 259 -10.07 11.39 0.71
C SER A 259 -8.98 10.39 0.35
N LEU A 260 -8.93 9.22 0.98
CA LEU A 260 -7.84 8.26 0.79
C LEU A 260 -7.78 7.66 -0.63
N LYS A 261 -8.92 7.55 -1.34
CA LYS A 261 -8.93 7.20 -2.78
C LYS A 261 -8.28 8.29 -3.62
N SER A 262 -8.55 9.55 -3.30
CA SER A 262 -8.00 10.72 -3.97
C SER A 262 -6.48 10.82 -3.71
N LEU A 263 -6.06 10.71 -2.45
CA LEU A 263 -4.65 10.62 -2.05
C LEU A 263 -3.92 9.48 -2.76
N SER A 264 -4.51 8.28 -2.83
CA SER A 264 -3.93 7.13 -3.53
C SER A 264 -3.83 7.35 -5.05
N LYS A 265 -4.83 8.00 -5.67
CA LYS A 265 -4.75 8.45 -7.07
C LYS A 265 -3.56 9.40 -7.25
N TYR A 266 -3.47 10.45 -6.43
CA TYR A 266 -2.41 11.46 -6.51
C TYR A 266 -1.01 10.85 -6.35
N LEU A 267 -0.81 10.01 -5.33
CA LEU A 267 0.44 9.29 -5.10
C LEU A 267 0.79 8.33 -6.24
N THR A 268 -0.20 7.61 -6.79
CA THR A 268 0.01 6.71 -7.93
C THR A 268 0.36 7.49 -9.21
N THR A 269 -0.20 8.68 -9.41
CA THR A 269 0.17 9.59 -10.52
C THR A 269 1.59 10.15 -10.33
N TYR A 270 1.94 10.61 -9.13
CA TYR A 270 3.24 11.21 -8.81
C TYR A 270 4.39 10.19 -8.91
N HIS A 271 4.25 9.03 -8.24
CA HIS A 271 5.29 8.01 -8.12
C HIS A 271 5.22 6.92 -9.19
N ARG A 272 4.17 6.90 -10.03
CA ARG A 272 3.97 5.93 -11.13
C ARG A 272 3.96 4.47 -10.67
N ARG A 273 3.67 4.27 -9.38
CA ARG A 273 3.67 3.01 -8.64
C ARG A 273 2.38 2.97 -7.84
N ARG A 274 1.70 1.83 -7.88
CA ARG A 274 0.47 1.61 -7.07
C ARG A 274 0.81 1.75 -5.59
N CYS A 275 -0.09 2.38 -4.84
CA CYS A 275 0.05 2.50 -3.39
C CYS A 275 -0.04 1.15 -2.68
N ILE A 276 0.64 1.05 -1.53
CA ILE A 276 0.38 0.07 -0.48
C ILE A 276 -0.32 0.82 0.65
N PHE A 277 -1.37 0.22 1.20
CA PHE A 277 -2.06 0.73 2.40
C PHE A 277 -1.72 -0.15 3.59
N LEU A 278 -1.29 0.48 4.68
CA LEU A 278 -1.02 -0.14 5.98
C LEU A 278 -1.96 0.48 7.01
N ILE A 279 -2.78 -0.33 7.69
CA ILE A 279 -3.67 0.16 8.76
C ILE A 279 -3.35 -0.55 10.08
N ASP A 280 -3.03 0.24 11.10
CA ASP A 280 -2.76 -0.20 12.47
C ASP A 280 -3.96 0.01 13.39
N GLU A 281 -4.23 -0.98 14.26
CA GLU A 281 -5.36 -1.01 15.20
C GLU A 281 -6.74 -0.82 14.55
N PHE A 282 -6.96 -1.41 13.37
CA PHE A 282 -8.23 -1.30 12.63
C PHE A 282 -9.46 -1.82 13.40
N ASP A 283 -9.26 -2.77 14.31
CA ASP A 283 -10.29 -3.33 15.19
C ASP A 283 -10.70 -2.40 16.34
N HIS A 284 -9.80 -1.56 16.85
CA HIS A 284 -10.03 -0.79 18.07
C HIS A 284 -11.18 0.23 17.92
N PRO A 285 -11.28 1.02 16.83
CA PRO A 285 -12.47 1.85 16.56
C PRO A 285 -13.78 1.06 16.44
N LEU A 286 -13.73 -0.18 15.95
CA LEU A 286 -14.93 -1.03 15.82
C LEU A 286 -15.37 -1.55 17.20
N GLU A 287 -14.43 -1.92 18.07
CA GLU A 287 -14.71 -2.27 19.47
C GLU A 287 -15.34 -1.11 20.24
N ILE A 288 -14.81 0.11 20.07
CA ILE A 288 -15.34 1.34 20.68
C ILE A 288 -16.75 1.64 20.13
N ALA A 289 -16.96 1.57 18.82
CA ALA A 289 -18.27 1.81 18.21
C ALA A 289 -19.32 0.78 18.63
N TYR A 290 -18.92 -0.47 18.90
CA TYR A 290 -19.77 -1.49 19.51
C TYR A 290 -20.11 -1.12 20.97
N ARG A 291 -19.10 -0.81 21.78
CA ARG A 291 -19.24 -0.45 23.21
C ARG A 291 -20.18 0.74 23.44
N TYR A 292 -20.13 1.74 22.56
CA TYR A 292 -20.96 2.95 22.63
C TYR A 292 -22.14 2.96 21.62
N GLN A 293 -22.58 1.78 21.14
CA GLN A 293 -23.84 1.59 20.39
C GLN A 293 -23.97 2.41 19.08
N TYR A 294 -22.86 2.76 18.41
CA TYR A 294 -22.88 3.39 17.09
C TYR A 294 -22.18 2.56 15.99
N TYR A 295 -21.97 1.26 16.25
CA TYR A 295 -21.31 0.26 15.39
C TYR A 295 -21.70 0.37 13.91
N GLU A 296 -23.00 0.38 13.57
CA GLU A 296 -23.48 0.47 12.19
C GLU A 296 -22.97 1.71 11.43
N LYS A 297 -22.82 2.86 12.12
CA LYS A 297 -22.28 4.10 11.51
C LYS A 297 -20.79 3.97 11.21
N ALA A 298 -20.03 3.39 12.16
CA ALA A 298 -18.61 3.12 11.97
C ALA A 298 -18.37 2.06 10.88
N CYS A 299 -19.13 0.96 10.90
CA CYS A 299 -19.07 -0.07 9.88
C CYS A 299 -19.46 0.46 8.50
N GLY A 300 -20.49 1.28 8.36
CA GLY A 300 -20.83 1.94 7.09
C GLY A 300 -19.66 2.76 6.53
N PHE A 301 -18.99 3.54 7.39
CA PHE A 301 -17.82 4.33 7.02
C PHE A 301 -16.61 3.45 6.62
N PHE A 302 -16.22 2.48 7.46
CA PHE A 302 -15.07 1.62 7.22
C PHE A 302 -15.29 0.59 6.09
N PHE A 303 -16.53 0.18 5.83
CA PHE A 303 -16.86 -0.68 4.69
C PHE A 303 -16.73 0.10 3.37
N PHE A 304 -17.22 1.35 3.35
CA PHE A 304 -17.03 2.26 2.21
C PHE A 304 -15.54 2.49 1.94
N PHE A 305 -14.76 2.81 2.98
CA PHE A 305 -13.30 2.97 2.94
C PHE A 305 -12.62 1.81 2.19
N ILE A 306 -12.89 0.56 2.59
CA ILE A 306 -12.27 -0.65 2.01
C ILE A 306 -12.68 -0.87 0.55
N TRP A 307 -13.95 -0.66 0.20
CA TRP A 307 -14.45 -0.84 -1.17
C TRP A 307 -13.95 0.21 -2.17
N ILE A 308 -13.48 1.36 -1.68
CA ILE A 308 -13.16 2.53 -2.51
C ILE A 308 -11.68 2.89 -2.51
N THR A 309 -10.85 2.30 -1.64
CA THR A 309 -9.43 2.10 -1.99
C THR A 309 -9.32 1.37 -3.33
N PRO A 310 -8.61 1.93 -4.34
CA PRO A 310 -8.52 1.30 -5.66
C PRO A 310 -7.78 -0.04 -5.57
N GLN A 311 -8.04 -0.97 -6.49
CA GLN A 311 -7.49 -2.34 -6.50
C GLN A 311 -5.96 -2.39 -6.73
N GLY A 312 -5.19 -1.91 -5.76
CA GLY A 312 -3.78 -2.17 -5.61
C GLY A 312 -3.57 -3.58 -5.06
N LYS A 313 -2.54 -4.29 -5.55
CA LYS A 313 -2.31 -5.71 -5.23
C LYS A 313 -2.24 -6.07 -3.75
N HIS A 314 -2.02 -5.13 -2.82
CA HIS A 314 -1.94 -5.45 -1.40
C HIS A 314 -2.43 -4.29 -0.51
N LEU A 315 -3.56 -4.47 0.16
CA LEU A 315 -3.99 -3.74 1.36
C LEU A 315 -3.62 -4.61 2.58
N LEU A 316 -2.89 -4.06 3.55
CA LEU A 316 -2.62 -4.71 4.83
C LEU A 316 -3.48 -4.11 5.93
N GLN A 317 -4.25 -4.97 6.59
CA GLN A 317 -4.94 -4.65 7.84
C GLN A 317 -4.36 -5.53 8.95
N LEU A 318 -3.94 -4.91 10.05
CA LEU A 318 -3.55 -5.61 11.26
C LEU A 318 -4.64 -5.40 12.31
N SER A 319 -5.49 -6.42 12.52
CA SER A 319 -6.47 -6.44 13.60
C SER A 319 -5.93 -7.18 14.83
N SER A 320 -6.17 -6.65 16.01
CA SER A 320 -6.12 -7.40 17.27
C SER A 320 -7.31 -8.36 17.37
N ILE A 321 -7.01 -9.61 17.70
CA ILE A 321 -7.99 -10.46 18.37
C ILE A 321 -7.76 -10.18 19.85
N GLY A 322 -8.51 -9.19 20.36
CA GLY A 322 -8.83 -9.14 21.77
C GLY A 322 -9.53 -10.45 22.15
N SER A 323 -9.10 -11.08 23.23
CA SER A 323 -9.68 -12.34 23.68
C SER A 323 -11.09 -12.10 24.21
N MET A 324 -12.12 -12.42 23.41
CA MET A 324 -13.42 -12.82 23.96
C MET A 324 -13.20 -14.08 24.79
N GLN A 325 -12.98 -13.92 26.10
CA GLN A 325 -13.11 -15.00 27.04
C GLN A 325 -14.57 -15.07 27.49
N VAL A 326 -15.30 -15.98 26.86
CA VAL A 326 -16.62 -16.54 27.24
C VAL A 326 -17.69 -15.49 27.54
#